data_AF-A0A7S4EA73-F1
#
_entry.id   AF-A0A7S4EA73-F1
#
_cell.length_a   1.000
_cell.length_b   1.000
_cell.length_c   1.000
_cell.angle_alpha   90.00
_cell.angle_beta   90.00
_cell.angle_gamma   90.00
#
_symmetry.space_group_name_H-M   'P 1'
#
loop_
_entity.id
_entity.type
_entity.pdbx_description
1 polymer ?
#
loop_
_entity_poly.entity_id
_entity_poly.type
_entity_poly.pdbx_seq_one_letter_code
_entity_poly.pdbx_strand_id
1 'polypeptide(L)'
;TAVASFNEDISAWDVSAVRYIDWMLSSVTAFNQDLSGWTFDSVTKMDGMLFEASAFDQDLGWCLDGVDLSNAFGYTPCASTSCGVKKCLMSDSTIRTAVAAWLSDSATAEATYGHISTWD
;
A
#
# COMPACT_ATOMS: atom_id res chain seq x y z
N THR A 1 -5.82 6.00 21.17
CA THR A 1 -4.44 5.78 20.69
C THR A 1 -4.19 4.39 20.13
N ALA A 2 -5.03 3.36 20.37
CA ALA A 2 -4.82 2.00 19.84
C ALA A 2 -5.01 1.85 18.31
N VAL A 3 -5.77 2.74 17.66
CA VAL A 3 -6.09 2.62 16.22
C VAL A 3 -4.88 2.97 15.34
N ALA A 4 -4.08 3.98 15.69
CA ALA A 4 -2.92 4.39 14.89
C ALA A 4 -1.80 3.33 14.84
N SER A 5 -1.76 2.42 15.82
CA SER A 5 -0.75 1.36 15.95
C SER A 5 -1.18 0.01 15.38
N PHE A 6 -2.39 -0.11 14.83
CA PHE A 6 -2.87 -1.38 14.27
C PHE A 6 -2.05 -1.75 13.02
N ASN A 7 -1.48 -2.95 13.01
CA ASN A 7 -0.69 -3.49 11.90
C ASN A 7 -0.76 -5.03 11.87
N GLU A 8 -1.93 -5.59 12.20
CA GLU A 8 -2.14 -7.04 12.20
C GLU A 8 -2.48 -7.54 10.80
N ASP A 9 -2.07 -8.77 10.50
CA ASP A 9 -2.35 -9.43 9.22
C ASP A 9 -3.86 -9.65 9.03
N ILE A 10 -4.39 -9.06 7.96
CA ILE A 10 -5.78 -9.17 7.50
C ILE A 10 -5.88 -9.69 6.06
N SER A 11 -4.79 -10.22 5.51
CA SER A 11 -4.72 -10.75 4.14
C SER A 11 -5.76 -11.85 3.89
N ALA A 12 -6.14 -12.59 4.93
CA ALA A 12 -7.12 -13.67 4.87
C ALA A 12 -8.60 -13.22 4.90
N TRP A 13 -8.89 -11.92 5.02
CA TRP A 13 -10.27 -11.45 5.02
C TRP A 13 -10.90 -11.55 3.63
N ASP A 14 -12.05 -12.23 3.55
CA ASP A 14 -12.86 -12.26 2.34
C ASP A 14 -13.68 -10.97 2.24
N VAL A 15 -13.28 -10.09 1.33
CA VAL A 15 -13.94 -8.81 1.04
C VAL A 15 -14.70 -8.81 -0.29
N SER A 16 -14.83 -9.97 -0.97
CA SER A 16 -15.44 -10.09 -2.30
C SER A 16 -16.88 -9.57 -2.38
N ALA A 17 -17.65 -9.76 -1.31
CA ALA A 17 -19.04 -9.34 -1.18
C ALA A 17 -19.22 -7.97 -0.50
N VAL A 18 -18.13 -7.33 -0.06
CA VAL A 18 -18.19 -6.03 0.60
C VAL A 18 -18.49 -4.96 -0.44
N ARG A 19 -19.45 -4.07 -0.14
CA ARG A 19 -19.86 -3.01 -1.07
C ARG A 19 -19.17 -1.67 -0.84
N TYR A 20 -18.77 -1.43 0.40
CA TYR A 20 -18.20 -0.18 0.90
C TYR A 20 -16.98 -0.52 1.74
N ILE A 21 -15.81 -0.05 1.32
CA ILE A 21 -14.53 -0.21 2.03
C ILE A 21 -13.89 1.16 2.32
N ASP A 22 -14.62 2.24 2.01
CA ASP A 22 -14.21 3.61 2.26
C ASP A 22 -13.86 3.84 3.73
N TRP A 23 -12.77 4.59 3.95
CA TRP A 23 -12.24 4.98 5.26
C TRP A 23 -11.85 3.84 6.22
N MET A 24 -11.82 2.57 5.77
CA MET A 24 -11.66 1.42 6.68
C MET A 24 -10.34 1.42 7.47
N LEU A 25 -9.22 1.84 6.85
CA LEU A 25 -7.90 1.95 7.45
C LEU A 25 -7.39 3.40 7.46
N SER A 26 -8.31 4.37 7.45
CA SER A 26 -7.94 5.78 7.54
C SER A 26 -7.26 6.11 8.87
N SER A 27 -6.18 6.87 8.79
CA SER A 27 -5.34 7.32 9.91
C SER A 27 -4.75 6.18 10.75
N VAL A 28 -4.73 4.95 10.20
CA VAL A 28 -4.00 3.81 10.77
C VAL A 28 -2.54 3.93 10.34
N THR A 29 -1.84 4.89 10.93
CA THR A 29 -0.51 5.34 10.47
C THR A 29 0.56 4.24 10.40
N ALA A 30 0.42 3.18 11.21
CA ALA A 30 1.36 2.07 11.28
C ALA A 30 1.01 0.88 10.37
N PHE A 31 -0.13 0.90 9.68
CA PHE A 31 -0.56 -0.24 8.87
C PHE A 31 0.31 -0.40 7.62
N ASN A 32 0.85 -1.59 7.43
CA ASN A 32 1.71 -1.94 6.29
C ASN A 32 1.64 -3.45 5.97
N GLN A 33 0.45 -4.03 5.99
CA GLN A 33 0.26 -5.45 5.64
C GLN A 33 -0.13 -5.61 4.17
N ASP A 34 0.29 -6.73 3.58
CA ASP A 34 -0.04 -7.09 2.20
C ASP A 34 -1.54 -7.40 2.06
N LEU A 35 -2.19 -6.69 1.12
CA LEU A 35 -3.61 -6.88 0.77
C LEU A 35 -3.79 -7.31 -0.69
N SER A 36 -2.73 -7.75 -1.38
CA SER A 36 -2.75 -8.17 -2.78
C SER A 36 -3.73 -9.32 -3.06
N GLY A 37 -4.04 -10.12 -2.04
CA GLY A 37 -5.03 -11.21 -2.11
C GLY A 37 -6.50 -10.77 -2.10
N TRP A 38 -6.80 -9.50 -1.84
CA TRP A 38 -8.19 -9.02 -1.80
C TRP A 38 -8.80 -8.85 -3.19
N THR A 39 -10.06 -9.27 -3.31
CA THR A 39 -10.87 -9.16 -4.54
C THR A 39 -12.07 -8.26 -4.30
N PHE A 40 -12.44 -7.45 -5.29
CA PHE A 40 -13.39 -6.33 -5.14
C PHE A 40 -14.60 -6.45 -6.08
N ASP A 41 -15.18 -7.64 -6.20
CA ASP A 41 -16.26 -7.92 -7.16
C ASP A 41 -17.51 -7.05 -6.97
N SER A 42 -17.75 -6.58 -5.74
CA SER A 42 -18.96 -5.84 -5.35
C SER A 42 -18.70 -4.39 -4.91
N VAL A 43 -17.44 -3.96 -4.85
CA VAL A 43 -17.09 -2.66 -4.27
C VAL A 43 -17.48 -1.53 -5.22
N THR A 44 -18.07 -0.49 -4.63
CA THR A 44 -18.45 0.74 -5.36
C THR A 44 -17.87 2.02 -4.76
N LYS A 45 -17.26 1.94 -3.57
CA LYS A 45 -16.63 3.06 -2.87
C LYS A 45 -15.35 2.63 -2.15
N MET A 46 -14.28 3.38 -2.37
CA MET A 46 -12.96 3.18 -1.74
C MET A 46 -12.34 4.50 -1.24
N ASP A 47 -13.14 5.57 -1.17
CA ASP A 47 -12.68 6.88 -0.72
C ASP A 47 -11.95 6.76 0.62
N GLY A 48 -10.73 7.27 0.69
CA GLY A 48 -9.93 7.32 1.91
C GLY A 48 -9.61 5.98 2.58
N MET A 49 -9.68 4.86 1.86
CA MET A 49 -9.48 3.51 2.41
C MET A 49 -8.19 3.38 3.25
N LEU A 50 -7.08 3.94 2.78
CA LEU A 50 -5.75 4.02 3.42
C LEU A 50 -5.29 5.48 3.61
N PHE A 51 -6.21 6.42 3.71
CA PHE A 51 -5.87 7.84 3.92
C PHE A 51 -5.02 8.00 5.18
N GLU A 52 -3.89 8.71 5.11
CA GLU A 52 -2.93 8.88 6.22
C GLU A 52 -2.35 7.57 6.80
N ALA A 53 -2.45 6.43 6.10
CA ALA A 53 -1.70 5.22 6.45
C ALA A 53 -0.22 5.40 6.03
N SER A 54 0.49 6.29 6.72
CA SER A 54 1.81 6.79 6.32
C SER A 54 2.90 5.73 6.20
N ALA A 55 2.74 4.58 6.85
CA ALA A 55 3.66 3.45 6.76
C ALA A 55 3.34 2.47 5.61
N PHE A 56 2.21 2.64 4.93
CA PHE A 56 1.73 1.70 3.92
C PHE A 56 2.57 1.79 2.64
N ASP A 57 3.28 0.71 2.31
CA ASP A 57 4.25 0.64 1.21
C ASP A 57 4.15 -0.68 0.42
N GLN A 58 2.94 -1.27 0.36
CA GLN A 58 2.71 -2.55 -0.31
C GLN A 58 2.30 -2.37 -1.77
N ASP A 59 2.77 -3.27 -2.63
CA ASP A 59 2.25 -3.44 -3.99
C ASP A 59 1.00 -4.32 -3.93
N LEU A 60 -0.13 -3.74 -4.30
CA LEU A 60 -1.41 -4.41 -4.19
C LEU A 60 -1.83 -5.13 -5.46
N GLY A 61 -1.29 -4.72 -6.62
CA GLY A 61 -1.67 -5.29 -7.92
C GLY A 61 -3.17 -5.21 -8.26
N TRP A 62 -3.98 -4.45 -7.50
CA TRP A 62 -5.41 -4.28 -7.77
C TRP A 62 -5.59 -3.58 -9.12
N CYS A 63 -6.57 -3.97 -9.93
CA CYS A 63 -7.04 -3.12 -11.03
C CYS A 63 -8.56 -3.05 -10.95
N LEU A 64 -9.07 -1.84 -10.72
CA LEU A 64 -10.49 -1.60 -10.44
C LEU A 64 -11.02 -0.65 -11.51
N ASP A 65 -11.74 -1.21 -12.46
CA ASP A 65 -12.37 -0.44 -13.52
C ASP A 65 -13.54 0.38 -12.97
N GLY A 66 -13.53 1.68 -13.21
CA GLY A 66 -14.66 2.57 -12.87
C GLY A 66 -14.81 2.92 -11.39
N VAL A 67 -13.82 2.60 -10.56
CA VAL A 67 -13.75 3.04 -9.16
C VAL A 67 -12.79 4.21 -9.03
N ASP A 68 -13.22 5.29 -8.36
CA ASP A 68 -12.35 6.42 -8.05
C ASP A 68 -11.41 6.07 -6.87
N LEU A 69 -10.11 6.09 -7.13
CA LEU A 69 -9.06 5.84 -6.14
C LEU A 69 -8.32 7.11 -5.72
N SER A 70 -8.70 8.29 -6.24
CA SER A 70 -7.92 9.52 -6.14
C SER A 70 -7.62 9.96 -4.69
N ASN A 71 -8.46 9.58 -3.73
CA ASN A 71 -8.21 9.80 -2.30
C ASN A 71 -8.00 8.53 -1.48
N ALA A 72 -8.08 7.34 -2.08
CA ALA A 72 -7.97 6.07 -1.36
C ALA A 72 -6.61 5.93 -0.64
N PHE A 73 -5.55 6.53 -1.21
CA PHE A 73 -4.16 6.44 -0.73
C PHE A 73 -3.57 7.83 -0.39
N GLY A 74 -4.43 8.82 -0.11
CA GLY A 74 -3.98 10.17 0.23
C GLY A 74 -3.05 10.16 1.45
N TYR A 75 -1.93 10.89 1.38
CA TYR A 75 -0.90 10.93 2.42
C TYR A 75 -0.21 9.59 2.73
N THR A 76 -0.32 8.62 1.83
CA THR A 76 0.58 7.46 1.79
C THR A 76 1.77 7.73 0.85
N PRO A 77 2.86 6.97 0.96
CA PRO A 77 3.93 6.97 -0.05
C PRO A 77 3.48 6.47 -1.44
N CYS A 78 2.27 5.92 -1.57
CA CYS A 78 1.80 5.25 -2.78
C CYS A 78 1.04 6.18 -3.71
N ALA A 79 1.30 6.05 -5.02
CA ALA A 79 0.52 6.72 -6.04
C ALA A 79 -0.65 5.82 -6.47
N SER A 80 -1.86 6.37 -6.48
CA SER A 80 -3.02 5.70 -7.08
C SER A 80 -2.92 5.75 -8.61
N THR A 81 -3.04 4.61 -9.29
CA THR A 81 -3.20 4.56 -10.75
C THR A 81 -4.58 4.01 -11.14
N SER A 82 -4.97 4.14 -12.41
CA SER A 82 -6.22 3.59 -12.94
C SER A 82 -6.25 2.05 -12.97
N CYS A 83 -5.11 1.37 -12.76
CA CYS A 83 -5.04 -0.05 -12.44
C CYS A 83 -4.34 -0.24 -11.10
N GLY A 84 -4.97 0.31 -10.06
CA GLY A 84 -4.60 0.23 -8.65
C GLY A 84 -3.17 0.64 -8.33
N VAL A 85 -2.80 0.43 -7.08
CA VAL A 85 -1.52 0.89 -6.55
C VAL A 85 -0.41 0.06 -7.17
N LYS A 86 0.14 0.59 -8.26
CA LYS A 86 1.47 0.20 -8.70
C LYS A 86 2.41 0.73 -7.64
N LYS A 87 3.27 -0.14 -7.10
CA LYS A 87 4.39 0.13 -6.18
C LYS A 87 4.54 1.62 -5.86
N CYS A 88 4.38 2.02 -4.60
CA CYS A 88 4.82 3.33 -4.14
C CYS A 88 6.20 3.58 -4.76
N LEU A 89 6.26 4.43 -5.80
CA LEU A 89 7.50 4.69 -6.52
C LEU A 89 8.50 5.09 -5.43
N MET A 90 9.59 4.35 -5.33
CA MET A 90 10.66 4.74 -4.43
C MET A 90 11.00 6.17 -4.85
N SER A 91 10.74 7.16 -3.99
CA SER A 91 11.06 8.54 -4.34
C SER A 91 12.53 8.61 -4.74
N ASP A 92 12.94 9.58 -5.57
CA ASP A 92 14.36 9.78 -5.90
C ASP A 92 15.28 9.76 -4.66
N SER A 93 14.77 10.23 -3.51
CA SER A 93 15.45 10.17 -2.23
C SER A 93 15.52 8.76 -1.66
N THR A 94 14.43 7.99 -1.74
CA THR A 94 14.37 6.61 -1.28
C THR A 94 15.27 5.71 -2.13
N ILE A 95 15.33 5.89 -3.45
CA ILE A 95 16.27 5.16 -4.32
C ILE A 95 17.71 5.46 -3.91
N ARG A 96 18.07 6.73 -3.68
CA ARG A 96 19.43 7.08 -3.24
C ARG A 96 19.79 6.40 -1.92
N THR A 97 18.88 6.39 -0.95
CA THR A 97 19.09 5.72 0.34
C THR A 97 19.15 4.20 0.19
N ALA A 98 18.27 3.60 -0.62
CA ALA A 98 18.23 2.16 -0.86
C ALA A 98 19.49 1.67 -1.58
N VAL A 99 19.99 2.39 -2.59
CA VAL A 99 21.27 2.10 -3.25
C VAL A 99 22.42 2.19 -2.25
N ALA A 100 22.48 3.22 -1.41
CA ALA A 100 23.52 3.36 -0.39
C ALA A 100 23.48 2.22 0.64
N ALA A 101 22.28 1.80 1.06
CA ALA A 101 22.09 0.67 1.96
C ALA A 101 22.54 -0.64 1.30
N TRP A 102 22.16 -0.88 0.04
CA TRP A 102 22.51 -2.10 -0.69
C TRP A 102 24.01 -2.25 -0.92
N LEU A 103 24.72 -1.14 -1.17
CA LEU A 103 26.18 -1.12 -1.27
C LEU A 103 26.89 -1.42 0.06
N SER A 104 26.22 -1.19 1.19
CA SER A 104 26.74 -1.49 2.53
C SER A 104 26.39 -2.91 2.97
N ASP A 105 25.14 -3.33 2.75
CA ASP A 105 24.59 -4.62 3.13
C ASP A 105 23.38 -4.94 2.24
N SER A 106 23.61 -5.78 1.23
CA SER A 106 22.59 -6.17 0.28
C SER A 106 21.47 -7.00 0.91
N ALA A 107 21.75 -7.79 1.97
CA ALA A 107 20.74 -8.65 2.59
C ALA A 107 19.74 -7.81 3.41
N THR A 108 20.24 -6.85 4.20
CA THR A 108 19.39 -5.93 4.96
C THR A 108 18.62 -4.99 4.02
N ALA A 109 19.26 -4.50 2.96
CA ALA A 109 18.61 -3.65 1.98
C ALA A 109 17.52 -4.38 1.20
N GLU A 110 17.75 -5.63 0.80
CA GLU A 110 16.75 -6.45 0.10
C GLU A 110 15.52 -6.73 0.99
N ALA A 111 15.73 -6.96 2.30
CA ALA A 111 14.63 -7.10 3.25
C ALA A 111 13.82 -5.79 3.46
N THR A 112 14.46 -4.64 3.26
CA THR A 112 13.84 -3.33 3.53
C THR A 112 13.20 -2.69 2.29
N TYR A 113 13.83 -2.87 1.12
CA TYR A 113 13.51 -2.16 -0.12
C TYR A 113 13.15 -3.11 -1.27
N GLY A 114 13.22 -4.42 -1.06
CA GLY A 114 13.14 -5.43 -2.11
C GLY A 114 14.42 -5.52 -2.93
N HIS A 115 14.53 -6.54 -3.79
CA HIS A 115 15.69 -6.73 -4.65
C HIS A 115 15.79 -5.60 -5.69
N ILE A 116 17.00 -5.12 -5.98
CA ILE A 116 17.27 -3.97 -6.85
C ILE A 116 16.66 -4.09 -8.26
N SER A 117 16.51 -5.32 -8.78
CA SER A 117 15.86 -5.57 -10.07
C SER A 117 14.36 -5.28 -10.10
N THR A 118 13.76 -4.98 -8.96
CA THR A 118 12.33 -4.68 -8.82
C THR A 118 12.07 -3.20 -8.54
N TRP A 119 13.13 -2.39 -8.34
CA TRP A 119 13.01 -0.95 -8.11
C TRP A 119 12.62 -0.29 -9.45
N ASP A 120 11.52 0.45 -9.45
CA ASP A 120 10.98 1.18 -10.63
C ASP A 120 11.47 2.63 -10.57
#